data_AF-A0A7C4L8M0-F1
#
_entry.id   AF-A0A7C4L8M0-F1
#
_cell.length_a   1.000
_cell.length_b   1.000
_cell.length_c   1.000
_cell.angle_alpha   90.00
_cell.angle_beta   90.00
_cell.angle_gamma   90.00
#
_symmetry.space_group_name_H-M   'P 1'
#
loop_
_entity.id
_entity.type
_entity.pdbx_description
1 polymer ?
#
loop_
_entity_poly.entity_id
_entity_poly.type
_entity_poly.pdbx_seq_one_letter_code
_entity_poly.pdbx_strand_id
1 'polypeptide(L)'
;MVKKLLIFGSYVWATTLAGLAVHPYKSVKKMVFREHFLLPVTLSPAIGLVVLFVIGRVGSRVMNLTGLMREAVAAILGTMLIGLLLWQGLILVLVWRFNRARE
;
A
#
# COMPACT_ATOMS: atom_id res chain seq x y z
N MET A 1 -4.83 24.64 4.81
CA MET A 1 -5.25 23.65 3.78
C MET A 1 -4.64 22.27 4.02
N VAL A 2 -3.31 22.18 4.14
CA VAL A 2 -2.57 20.91 4.31
C VAL A 2 -3.02 20.05 5.50
N LYS A 3 -3.27 20.65 6.68
CA LYS A 3 -3.79 19.90 7.86
C LYS A 3 -5.12 19.19 7.59
N LYS A 4 -6.07 19.86 6.93
CA LYS A 4 -7.37 19.27 6.60
C LYS A 4 -7.22 18.11 5.61
N LEU A 5 -6.29 18.26 4.65
CA LEU A 5 -5.99 17.24 3.66
C LEU A 5 -5.34 16.00 4.30
N LEU A 6 -4.42 16.19 5.25
CA LEU A 6 -3.80 15.11 6.01
C LEU A 6 -4.80 14.37 6.90
N ILE A 7 -5.68 15.10 7.60
CA ILE A 7 -6.73 14.51 8.45
C ILE A 7 -7.74 13.73 7.60
N PHE A 8 -8.14 14.29 6.46
CA PHE A 8 -9.05 13.60 5.53
C PHE A 8 -8.37 12.36 4.93
N GLY A 9 -7.13 12.49 4.49
CA GLY A 9 -6.34 11.36 3.96
C GLY A 9 -6.16 10.24 4.98
N SER A 10 -5.81 10.57 6.23
CA SER A 10 -5.63 9.57 7.29
C SER A 10 -6.96 8.91 7.69
N TYR A 11 -8.05 9.67 7.75
CA TYR A 11 -9.39 9.13 8.00
C TYR A 11 -9.81 8.13 6.91
N VAL A 12 -9.62 8.49 5.64
CA VAL A 12 -9.91 7.61 4.50
C VAL A 12 -9.02 6.37 4.54
N TRP A 13 -7.75 6.53 4.92
CA TRP A 13 -6.80 5.42 5.04
C TRP A 13 -7.18 4.44 6.15
N ALA A 14 -7.48 4.95 7.34
CA ALA A 14 -7.90 4.15 8.50
C ALA A 14 -9.24 3.44 8.25
N THR A 15 -10.22 4.12 7.65
CA THR A 15 -11.51 3.50 7.30
C THR A 15 -11.36 2.43 6.21
N THR A 16 -10.46 2.63 5.26
CA THR A 16 -10.15 1.62 4.22
C THR A 16 -9.50 0.38 4.83
N LEU A 17 -8.49 0.57 5.68
CA LEU A 17 -7.82 -0.51 6.39
C LEU A 17 -8.76 -1.28 7.32
N ALA A 18 -9.54 -0.56 8.13
CA ALA A 18 -10.53 -1.16 9.01
C ALA A 18 -11.58 -1.94 8.20
N GLY A 19 -12.04 -1.37 7.09
CA GLY A 19 -12.96 -2.03 6.17
C GLY A 19 -12.38 -3.30 5.55
N LEU A 20 -11.11 -3.28 5.15
CA LEU A 20 -10.40 -4.45 4.59
C LEU A 20 -10.17 -5.52 5.66
N ALA A 21 -9.85 -5.13 6.89
CA ALA A 21 -9.61 -6.05 8.00
C ALA A 21 -10.89 -6.75 8.48
N VAL A 22 -12.01 -6.02 8.55
CA VAL A 22 -13.27 -6.57 9.09
C VAL A 22 -14.11 -7.24 7.99
N HIS A 23 -14.25 -6.60 6.82
CA HIS A 23 -15.08 -7.08 5.72
C HIS A 23 -14.42 -6.83 4.35
N PRO A 24 -13.37 -7.60 3.99
CA PRO A 24 -12.56 -7.34 2.80
C PRO A 24 -13.38 -7.29 1.51
N TYR A 25 -14.33 -8.21 1.36
CA TYR A 25 -15.20 -8.27 0.18
C TYR A 25 -16.13 -7.05 0.06
N LYS A 26 -16.85 -6.70 1.12
CA LYS A 26 -17.81 -5.58 1.10
C LYS A 26 -17.10 -4.25 0.86
N SER A 27 -15.92 -4.09 1.45
CA SER A 27 -15.10 -2.88 1.36
C SER A 27 -14.52 -2.71 -0.04
N VAL A 28 -13.92 -3.73 -0.65
CA VAL A 28 -13.41 -3.64 -2.03
C VAL A 28 -14.55 -3.39 -3.01
N LYS A 29 -15.69 -4.06 -2.87
CA LYS A 29 -16.87 -3.80 -3.72
C LYS A 29 -17.35 -2.34 -3.60
N LYS A 30 -17.38 -1.79 -2.38
CA LYS A 30 -17.77 -0.39 -2.17
C LYS A 30 -16.75 0.58 -2.79
N MET A 31 -15.45 0.31 -2.63
CA MET A 31 -14.36 1.14 -3.15
C MET A 31 -14.30 1.18 -4.67
N VAL A 32 -14.36 0.01 -5.32
CA VAL A 32 -14.21 -0.09 -6.78
C VAL A 32 -15.47 0.38 -7.51
N PHE A 33 -16.66 0.07 -6.98
CA PHE A 33 -17.91 0.26 -7.73
C PHE A 33 -18.79 1.41 -7.24
N ARG A 34 -18.67 1.86 -5.99
CA ARG A 34 -19.52 2.93 -5.44
C ARG A 34 -18.75 4.20 -5.10
N GLU A 35 -17.55 4.08 -4.58
CA GLU A 35 -16.81 5.18 -3.96
C GLU A 35 -15.39 5.27 -4.51
N HIS A 36 -15.29 5.75 -5.76
CA HIS A 36 -14.02 5.97 -6.48
C HIS A 36 -13.02 6.85 -5.71
N PHE A 37 -13.47 7.66 -4.75
CA PHE A 37 -12.60 8.47 -3.90
C PHE A 37 -11.73 7.65 -2.94
N LEU A 38 -12.01 6.35 -2.76
CA LEU A 38 -11.21 5.42 -1.96
C LEU A 38 -10.11 4.72 -2.79
N LEU A 39 -10.16 4.82 -4.13
CA LEU A 39 -9.16 4.24 -5.04
C LEU A 39 -7.72 4.76 -4.82
N PRO A 40 -7.49 6.07 -4.56
CA PRO A 40 -6.15 6.59 -4.30
C PRO A 40 -5.49 5.90 -3.10
N VAL A 41 -6.28 5.53 -2.09
CA VAL A 41 -5.80 4.81 -0.91
C VAL A 41 -5.47 3.35 -1.22
N THR A 42 -6.23 2.67 -2.07
CA THR A 42 -5.85 1.32 -2.53
C THR A 42 -4.61 1.31 -3.45
N LEU A 43 -4.29 2.44 -4.09
CA LEU A 43 -3.04 2.63 -4.84
C LEU A 43 -1.85 2.99 -3.93
N SER A 44 -2.08 3.32 -2.65
CA SER A 44 -0.99 3.68 -1.73
C SER A 44 0.11 2.63 -1.63
N PRO A 45 -0.15 1.31 -1.65
CA PRO A 45 0.92 0.32 -1.62
C PRO A 45 1.72 0.30 -2.93
N ALA A 46 1.13 0.66 -4.07
CA ALA A 46 1.86 0.77 -5.34
C ALA A 46 2.79 1.98 -5.33
N ILE A 47 2.31 3.12 -4.81
CA ILE A 47 3.16 4.29 -4.56
C ILE A 47 4.27 3.92 -3.57
N GLY A 48 3.94 3.18 -2.50
CA GLY A 48 4.89 2.65 -1.53
C GLY A 48 5.99 1.81 -2.19
N LEU A 49 5.64 0.91 -3.12
CA LEU A 49 6.61 0.11 -3.87
C LEU A 49 7.56 0.98 -4.70
N VAL A 50 7.03 1.98 -5.41
CA VAL A 50 7.85 2.92 -6.21
C VAL A 50 8.81 3.69 -5.30
N VAL A 51 8.30 4.25 -4.20
CA VAL A 51 9.11 4.99 -3.24
C VAL A 51 10.19 4.10 -2.62
N LEU A 52 9.84 2.88 -2.21
CA LEU A 52 10.77 1.94 -1.58
C LEU A 52 11.85 1.49 -2.57
N PHE A 53 11.50 1.30 -3.85
CA PHE A 53 12.45 1.00 -4.90
C PHE A 53 13.41 2.17 -5.16
N VAL A 54 12.90 3.40 -5.24
CA VAL A 54 13.71 4.61 -5.42
C VAL A 54 14.64 4.81 -4.23
N ILE A 55 14.13 4.71 -3.00
CA ILE A 55 14.93 4.85 -1.77
C ILE A 55 15.97 3.73 -1.68
N GLY A 56 15.62 2.48 -1.98
CA GLY A 56 16.59 1.38 -1.99
C GLY A 56 17.71 1.60 -3.00
N ARG A 57 17.37 2.08 -4.20
CA ARG A 57 18.33 2.38 -5.28
C ARG A 57 19.21 3.60 -5.01
N VAL A 58 18.66 4.65 -4.40
CA VAL A 58 19.40 5.87 -4.05
C VAL A 58 20.24 5.61 -2.80
N GLY A 59 19.64 5.04 -1.76
CA GLY A 59 20.30 4.68 -0.50
C GLY A 59 21.50 3.76 -0.73
N SER A 60 21.38 2.75 -1.59
CA SER A 60 22.50 1.88 -1.95
C SER A 60 23.66 2.59 -2.67
N ARG A 61 23.42 3.73 -3.33
CA ARG A 61 24.47 4.50 -4.03
C ARG A 61 25.08 5.59 -3.15
N VAL A 62 24.28 6.18 -2.27
CA VAL A 62 24.67 7.35 -1.47
C VAL A 62 25.26 6.93 -0.12
N MET A 63 24.83 5.79 0.44
CA MET A 63 25.27 5.36 1.75
C MET A 63 26.31 4.24 1.63
N ASN A 64 27.53 4.52 2.08
CA ASN A 64 28.57 3.51 2.26
C ASN A 64 28.36 2.81 3.61
N LEU A 65 27.27 2.05 3.72
CA LEU A 65 26.88 1.39 4.97
C LEU A 65 27.85 0.25 5.29
N THR A 66 28.34 0.21 6.53
CA THR A 66 29.10 -0.92 7.07
C THR A 66 28.22 -2.17 7.13
N GLY A 67 28.84 -3.37 7.10
CA GLY A 67 28.13 -4.65 6.88
C GLY A 67 26.87 -4.85 7.74
N LEU A 68 26.97 -4.57 9.04
CA LEU A 68 25.89 -4.79 10.00
C LEU A 68 24.72 -3.79 9.82
N MET A 69 25.02 -2.52 9.54
CA MET A 69 23.99 -1.52 9.22
C MET A 69 23.32 -1.82 7.88
N ARG A 70 24.09 -2.30 6.90
CA ARG A 70 23.57 -2.68 5.58
C ARG A 70 22.57 -3.83 5.70
N GLU A 71 22.88 -4.84 6.50
CA GLU A 71 21.99 -5.98 6.77
C GLU A 71 20.71 -5.55 7.49
N ALA A 72 20.81 -4.69 8.51
CA ALA A 72 19.63 -4.16 9.20
C ALA A 72 18.71 -3.37 8.26
N VAL A 73 19.28 -2.48 7.44
CA VAL A 73 18.51 -1.71 6.45
C VAL A 73 17.89 -2.63 5.39
N ALA A 74 18.63 -3.64 4.92
CA ALA A 74 18.11 -4.61 3.96
C ALA A 74 16.96 -5.44 4.56
N ALA A 75 17.04 -5.85 5.82
CA ALA A 75 15.98 -6.58 6.51
C ALA A 75 14.71 -5.73 6.65
N ILE A 76 14.85 -4.45 7.04
CA ILE A 76 13.72 -3.52 7.17
C ILE A 76 13.07 -3.28 5.81
N LEU A 77 13.85 -2.87 4.81
CA LEU A 77 13.34 -2.61 3.46
C LEU A 77 12.76 -3.87 2.82
N GLY A 78 13.37 -5.03 3.04
CA GLY A 78 12.88 -6.33 2.57
C GLY A 78 11.53 -6.69 3.19
N THR A 79 11.37 -6.52 4.50
CA THR A 79 10.11 -6.81 5.19
C THR A 79 9.00 -5.86 4.72
N MET A 80 9.31 -4.57 4.58
CA MET A 80 8.37 -3.58 4.05
C MET A 80 7.98 -3.90 2.60
N LEU A 81 8.94 -4.30 1.76
CA LEU A 81 8.70 -4.72 0.38
C LEU A 81 7.76 -5.93 0.32
N ILE A 82 8.05 -6.98 1.11
CA ILE A 82 7.20 -8.18 1.19
C ILE A 82 5.78 -7.81 1.64
N GLY A 83 5.64 -6.99 2.68
CA GLY A 83 4.34 -6.52 3.16
C GLY A 83 3.54 -5.76 2.10
N LEU A 84 4.20 -4.84 1.37
CA LEU A 84 3.57 -4.09 0.29
C LEU A 84 3.18 -4.97 -0.90
N LEU A 85 4.00 -5.95 -1.26
CA LEU A 85 3.70 -6.91 -2.33
C LEU A 85 2.51 -7.81 -1.95
N LEU A 86 2.49 -8.34 -0.72
CA LEU A 86 1.36 -9.15 -0.23
C LEU A 86 0.07 -8.33 -0.20
N TRP A 87 0.14 -7.08 0.25
CA TRP A 87 -1.00 -6.18 0.24
C TRP A 87 -1.47 -5.93 -1.19
N GLN A 88 -0.58 -5.60 -2.14
CA GLN A 88 -1.02 -5.41 -3.52
C GLN A 88 -1.59 -6.68 -4.14
N GLY A 89 -1.00 -7.83 -3.88
CA GLY A 89 -1.53 -9.11 -4.31
C GLY A 89 -2.95 -9.33 -3.81
N LEU A 90 -3.22 -9.06 -2.53
CA LEU A 90 -4.56 -9.18 -1.95
C LEU A 90 -5.58 -8.27 -2.66
N ILE A 91 -5.24 -6.99 -2.89
CA ILE A 91 -6.14 -6.06 -3.56
C ILE A 91 -6.42 -6.54 -4.99
N LEU A 92 -5.38 -6.91 -5.75
CA LEU A 92 -5.53 -7.40 -7.13
C LEU A 92 -6.41 -8.65 -7.20
N VAL A 93 -6.22 -9.61 -6.29
CA VAL A 93 -7.06 -10.83 -6.23
C VAL A 93 -8.51 -10.48 -5.91
N LEU A 94 -8.76 -9.59 -4.96
CA LEU A 94 -10.13 -9.17 -4.62
C LEU A 94 -10.80 -8.46 -5.80
N VAL A 95 -10.09 -7.53 -6.45
CA VAL A 95 -10.60 -6.82 -7.64
C VAL A 95 -10.88 -7.79 -8.78
N TRP A 96 -9.95 -8.69 -9.10
CA TRP A 96 -10.11 -9.69 -10.15
C TRP A 96 -11.30 -10.60 -9.89
N ARG A 97 -11.45 -11.10 -8.66
CA ARG A 97 -12.57 -11.96 -8.26
C ARG A 97 -13.92 -11.24 -8.37
N PHE A 98 -14.00 -9.97 -8.00
CA PHE A 98 -15.22 -9.18 -8.16
C PHE A 98 -15.56 -8.90 -9.63
N ASN A 99 -14.55 -8.66 -10.46
CA ASN A 99 -14.76 -8.46 -11.88
C ASN A 99 -15.28 -9.74 -12.54
N ARG A 100 -14.72 -10.90 -12.19
CA ARG A 100 -15.15 -12.21 -12.69
C ARG A 100 -16.54 -12.63 -12.19
N ALA A 101 -16.93 -12.24 -10.98
CA ALA A 101 -18.28 -12.51 -10.45
C ALA A 101 -19.37 -11.62 -11.08
N ARG A 102 -19.01 -10.73 -12.00
CA ARG A 102 -19.91 -9.84 -12.74
C ARG A 102 -20.27 -10.40 -14.13
N GLU A 103 -19.41 -11.25 -14.68
CA GLU A 103 -19.64 -12.04 -15.90
C GLU A 103 -20.46 -13.29 -15.57
#